data_AF-A0A2G6EE89-F1
#
_entry.id   AF-A0A2G6EE89-F1
#
_cell.length_a   1.000
_cell.length_b   1.000
_cell.length_c   1.000
_cell.angle_alpha   90.00
_cell.angle_beta   90.00
_cell.angle_gamma   90.00
#
_symmetry.space_group_name_H-M   'P 1'
#
loop_
_entity.id
_entity.type
_entity.pdbx_description
1 polymer ?
#
loop_
_entity_poly.entity_id
_entity_poly.type
_entity_poly.pdbx_seq_one_letter_code
_entity_poly.pdbx_strand_id
1 'polypeptide(L)'
;MPIGWVPPEPWDCLSTVFEGLLKQVDVFVHGYRPGALAGLGYDQANPNRTNPALMDVSPGAYGWQGPWVLRRGFDSLVQCSSGITDICRNGNGRLGELPEQALDQQAGHLLAACVFEALR
;
A
#
# COMPACT_ATOMS: atom_id res chain seq x y z
N MET A 1 23.52 39.77 7.36
CA MET A 1 22.08 39.62 7.64
C MET A 1 21.79 38.14 7.62
N PRO A 2 21.46 37.48 8.75
CA PRO A 2 21.12 36.07 8.69
C PRO A 2 19.68 35.91 8.20
N ILE A 3 19.53 34.89 7.37
CA ILE A 3 18.32 34.35 6.76
C ILE A 3 17.18 34.30 7.78
N GLY A 4 16.01 34.81 7.36
CA GLY A 4 14.80 34.83 8.15
C GLY A 4 14.43 33.43 8.60
N TRP A 5 14.15 33.30 9.90
CA TRP A 5 13.53 32.12 10.47
C TRP A 5 12.16 31.93 9.80
N VAL A 6 12.04 30.89 8.97
CA VAL A 6 10.75 30.43 8.47
C VAL A 6 10.26 29.41 9.50
N PRO A 7 9.16 29.68 10.21
CA PRO A 7 8.58 28.69 11.10
C PRO A 7 8.26 27.42 10.30
N PRO A 8 8.52 26.23 10.86
CA PRO A 8 8.07 25.00 10.23
C PRO A 8 6.56 25.07 10.03
N GLU A 9 6.10 24.68 8.84
CA GLU A 9 4.68 24.63 8.53
C GLU A 9 3.99 23.60 9.45
N PRO A 10 2.68 23.72 9.71
CA PRO A 10 1.98 22.84 10.65
C PRO A 10 2.10 21.34 10.35
N TRP A 11 2.42 20.97 9.11
CA TRP A 11 2.64 19.59 8.66
C TRP A 11 4.07 19.08 8.87
N ASP A 12 5.04 19.93 9.19
CA ASP A 12 6.43 19.54 9.46
C ASP A 12 6.57 18.77 10.78
N CYS A 13 5.65 18.98 11.73
CA CYS A 13 5.61 18.16 12.94
C CYS A 13 5.10 16.74 12.66
N LEU A 14 4.19 16.58 11.68
CA LEU A 14 3.66 15.27 11.27
C LEU A 14 4.71 14.44 10.53
N SER A 15 5.50 15.05 9.64
CA SER A 15 6.64 14.36 9.01
C SER A 15 7.68 13.95 10.05
N THR A 16 7.99 14.83 11.01
CA THR A 16 8.92 14.52 12.10
C THR A 16 8.45 13.35 12.96
N VAL A 17 7.17 13.32 13.33
CA VAL A 17 6.59 12.19 14.11
C VAL A 17 6.61 10.90 13.30
N PHE A 18 6.20 10.96 12.02
CA PHE A 18 6.20 9.79 11.15
C PHE A 18 7.61 9.21 10.96
N GLU A 19 8.60 10.05 10.69
CA GLU A 19 10.00 9.63 10.60
C GLU A 19 10.52 9.08 11.93
N GLY A 20 10.10 9.65 13.06
CA GLY A 20 10.39 9.13 14.39
C GLY A 20 9.85 7.70 14.59
N LEU A 21 8.66 7.40 14.08
CA LEU A 21 8.07 6.06 14.10
C LEU A 21 8.78 5.12 13.12
N LEU A 22 9.09 5.56 11.91
CA LEU A 22 9.81 4.75 10.91
C LEU A 22 11.19 4.29 11.37
N LYS A 23 11.85 5.05 12.26
CA LYS A 23 13.12 4.65 12.90
C LYS A 23 12.98 3.51 13.91
N GLN A 24 11.77 3.28 14.42
CA GLN A 24 11.52 2.37 15.55
C GLN A 24 10.81 1.08 15.15
N VAL A 25 10.38 0.96 13.89
CA VAL A 25 9.65 -0.22 13.40
C VAL A 25 10.49 -1.02 12.42
N ASP A 26 10.33 -2.34 12.46
CA ASP A 26 10.95 -3.26 11.51
C ASP A 26 10.15 -3.38 10.21
N VAL A 27 8.83 -3.22 10.29
CA VAL A 27 7.90 -3.39 9.17
C VAL A 27 6.96 -2.20 9.07
N PHE A 28 6.84 -1.63 7.88
CA PHE A 28 5.85 -0.62 7.53
C PHE A 28 4.86 -1.23 6.53
N VAL A 29 3.61 -1.37 6.94
CA VAL A 29 2.54 -1.91 6.09
C VAL A 29 1.63 -0.77 5.64
N HIS A 30 1.40 -0.64 4.32
CA HIS A 30 0.53 0.41 3.80
C HIS A 30 -0.31 -0.02 2.59
N GLY A 31 -1.43 0.67 2.37
CA GLY A 31 -2.31 0.52 1.19
C GLY A 31 -2.20 1.66 0.17
N TYR A 32 -1.18 2.53 0.29
CA TYR A 32 -0.97 3.63 -0.66
C TYR A 32 -0.71 3.15 -2.09
N ARG A 33 -1.02 4.01 -3.05
CA ARG A 33 -0.80 3.74 -4.46
C ARG A 33 0.69 3.65 -4.78
N PRO A 34 1.08 2.87 -5.81
CA PRO A 34 2.42 2.92 -6.36
C PRO A 34 2.86 4.38 -6.64
N GLY A 35 4.03 4.75 -6.12
CA GLY A 35 4.59 6.09 -6.27
C GLY A 35 4.04 7.18 -5.34
N ALA A 36 2.98 6.91 -4.55
CA ALA A 36 2.43 7.91 -3.64
C ALA A 36 3.42 8.32 -2.54
N LEU A 37 4.14 7.35 -1.97
CA LEU A 37 5.17 7.61 -0.95
C LEU A 37 6.39 8.33 -1.52
N ALA A 38 6.77 8.02 -2.77
CA ALA A 38 7.85 8.74 -3.45
C ALA A 38 7.52 10.24 -3.59
N GLY A 39 6.26 10.59 -3.89
CA GLY A 39 5.78 11.98 -3.89
C GLY A 39 5.85 12.68 -2.52
N LEU A 40 5.96 11.91 -1.43
CA LEU A 40 6.14 12.40 -0.06
C LEU A 40 7.61 12.31 0.40
N GLY A 41 8.55 11.92 -0.46
CA GLY A 41 9.98 11.77 -0.13
C GLY A 41 10.38 10.41 0.47
N TYR A 42 9.43 9.48 0.63
CA TYR A 42 9.65 8.15 1.21
C TYR A 42 9.77 7.07 0.13
N ASP A 43 10.61 7.32 -0.88
CA ASP A 43 10.90 6.34 -1.93
C ASP A 43 11.77 5.20 -1.38
N GLN A 44 11.39 3.94 -1.65
CA GLN A 44 12.20 2.78 -1.34
C GLN A 44 13.59 2.84 -1.98
N ALA A 45 13.74 3.44 -3.16
CA ALA A 45 15.03 3.56 -3.84
C ALA A 45 15.94 4.65 -3.22
N ASN A 46 15.46 5.44 -2.26
CA ASN A 46 16.22 6.54 -1.68
C ASN A 46 17.42 5.99 -0.85
N PRO A 47 18.67 6.36 -1.20
CA PRO A 47 19.85 5.95 -0.44
C PRO A 47 19.92 6.60 0.96
N ASN A 48 19.25 7.74 1.16
CA ASN A 48 19.21 8.48 2.42
C ASN A 48 17.95 8.14 3.25
N ARG A 49 17.35 6.97 3.03
CA ARG A 49 16.11 6.60 3.73
C ARG A 49 16.30 6.55 5.24
N THR A 50 15.26 6.97 5.96
CA THR A 50 15.24 7.10 7.41
C THR A 50 15.67 5.83 8.15
N ASN A 51 15.30 4.66 7.62
CA ASN A 51 15.70 3.36 8.14
C ASN A 51 16.03 2.41 6.96
N PRO A 52 17.32 2.14 6.68
CA PRO A 52 17.74 1.22 5.62
C PRO A 52 17.28 -0.24 5.80
N ALA A 53 17.04 -0.67 7.05
CA ALA A 53 16.61 -2.02 7.39
C ALA A 53 15.08 -2.19 7.39
N LEU A 54 14.32 -1.11 7.23
CA LEU A 54 12.85 -1.13 7.22
C LEU A 54 12.32 -1.99 6.06
N MET A 55 11.45 -2.94 6.39
CA MET A 55 10.67 -3.68 5.42
C MET A 55 9.41 -2.91 5.03
N ASP A 56 9.35 -2.43 3.80
CA ASP A 56 8.18 -1.75 3.25
C ASP A 56 7.27 -2.73 2.51
N VAL A 57 6.03 -2.85 2.97
CA VAL A 57 5.10 -3.92 2.62
C VAL A 57 3.77 -3.32 2.19
N SER A 58 3.34 -3.62 0.97
CA SER A 58 2.05 -3.16 0.46
C SER A 58 1.41 -4.20 -0.47
N PRO A 59 0.07 -4.24 -0.51
CA PRO A 59 -0.64 -5.05 -1.49
C PRO A 59 -0.71 -4.32 -2.84
N GLY A 60 -0.49 -5.06 -3.94
CA GLY A 60 -0.69 -4.58 -5.30
C GLY A 60 -1.91 -5.25 -5.92
N ALA A 61 -3.00 -4.50 -6.15
CA ALA A 61 -4.26 -5.07 -6.63
C ALA A 61 -4.15 -5.79 -7.99
N TYR A 62 -3.21 -5.37 -8.84
CA TYR A 62 -2.92 -5.99 -10.13
C TYR A 62 -1.46 -6.47 -10.23
N GLY A 63 -0.80 -6.64 -9.08
CA GLY A 63 0.61 -6.99 -9.01
C GLY A 63 1.56 -5.83 -9.34
N TRP A 64 2.86 -6.17 -9.36
CA TRP A 64 3.98 -5.22 -9.47
C TRP A 64 4.57 -5.12 -10.87
N GLN A 65 3.98 -5.81 -11.85
CA GLN A 65 4.49 -5.96 -13.21
C GLN A 65 3.35 -5.92 -14.21
N GLY A 66 3.67 -5.63 -15.47
CA GLY A 66 2.71 -5.64 -16.56
C GLY A 66 1.88 -4.35 -16.70
N PRO A 67 0.91 -4.34 -17.62
CA PRO A 67 0.26 -3.11 -18.08
C PRO A 67 -0.65 -2.44 -17.03
N TRP A 68 -1.03 -3.16 -15.97
CA TRP A 68 -1.96 -2.68 -14.95
C TRP A 68 -1.30 -2.31 -13.63
N VAL A 69 0.04 -2.27 -13.57
CA VAL A 69 0.81 -1.95 -12.35
C VAL A 69 0.43 -0.61 -11.71
N LEU A 70 0.03 0.39 -12.50
CA LEU A 70 -0.42 1.71 -11.99
C LEU A 70 -1.94 1.84 -11.87
N ARG A 71 -2.70 0.77 -12.15
CA ARG A 71 -4.16 0.81 -12.14
C ARG A 71 -4.70 0.76 -10.72
N ARG A 72 -5.75 1.55 -10.46
CA ARG A 72 -6.45 1.52 -9.17
C ARG A 72 -7.23 0.23 -9.04
N GLY A 73 -7.06 -0.45 -7.91
CA GLY A 73 -7.84 -1.62 -7.55
C GLY A 73 -8.63 -1.37 -6.27
N PHE A 74 -9.83 -1.91 -6.29
CA PHE A 74 -10.66 -2.21 -5.13
C PHE A 74 -11.10 -3.66 -5.31
N ASP A 75 -11.42 -4.34 -4.22
CA ASP A 75 -11.91 -5.73 -4.24
C ASP A 75 -12.91 -5.98 -5.40
N SER A 76 -13.98 -5.19 -5.48
CA SER A 76 -15.00 -5.32 -6.54
C SER A 76 -14.49 -5.07 -7.95
N LEU A 77 -13.51 -4.18 -8.14
CA LEU A 77 -12.89 -3.94 -9.46
C LEU A 77 -11.99 -5.12 -9.87
N VAL A 78 -11.27 -5.70 -8.91
CA VAL A 78 -10.44 -6.88 -9.15
C VAL A 78 -11.33 -8.08 -9.41
N GLN A 79 -12.42 -8.27 -8.66
CA GLN A 79 -13.42 -9.31 -8.93
C GLN A 79 -14.01 -9.17 -10.34
N CYS A 80 -14.35 -7.94 -10.76
CA CYS A 80 -14.87 -7.70 -12.11
C CYS A 80 -13.86 -8.03 -13.21
N SER A 81 -12.61 -7.57 -13.05
CA SER A 81 -11.57 -7.72 -14.07
C SER A 81 -10.96 -9.12 -14.14
N SER A 82 -11.07 -9.91 -13.06
CA SER A 82 -10.62 -11.31 -12.99
C SER A 82 -11.69 -12.32 -13.42
N GLY A 83 -12.92 -11.88 -13.69
CA GLY A 83 -14.04 -12.74 -14.06
C GLY A 83 -14.76 -13.41 -12.89
N ILE A 84 -14.36 -13.13 -11.64
CA ILE A 84 -15.05 -13.65 -10.45
C ILE A 84 -16.52 -13.24 -10.44
N THR A 85 -16.83 -12.02 -10.89
CA THR A 85 -18.23 -11.56 -10.90
C THR A 85 -19.11 -12.29 -11.91
N ASP A 86 -18.51 -12.82 -12.99
CA ASP A 86 -19.18 -13.68 -13.96
C ASP A 86 -19.43 -15.08 -13.38
N ILE A 87 -18.45 -15.63 -12.67
CA ILE A 87 -18.57 -16.91 -11.97
C ILE A 87 -19.65 -16.83 -10.87
N CYS A 88 -19.74 -15.70 -10.17
CA CYS A 88 -20.71 -15.48 -9.08
C CYS A 88 -22.10 -15.07 -9.58
N ARG A 89 -22.37 -15.16 -10.89
CA ARG A 89 -23.65 -14.77 -11.49
C ARG A 89 -24.82 -15.49 -10.82
N ASN A 90 -25.86 -14.74 -10.47
CA ASN A 90 -27.04 -15.31 -9.84
C ASN A 90 -27.99 -15.95 -10.88
N GLY A 91 -29.06 -16.60 -10.41
CA GLY A 91 -30.03 -17.28 -11.27
C GLY A 91 -30.83 -16.39 -12.24
N ASN A 92 -30.77 -15.05 -12.10
CA ASN A 92 -31.40 -14.11 -13.05
C ASN A 92 -30.41 -13.53 -14.07
N GLY A 93 -29.18 -14.03 -14.09
CA GLY A 93 -28.16 -13.60 -15.01
C GLY A 93 -27.48 -12.29 -14.60
N ARG A 94 -27.66 -11.78 -13.39
CA ARG A 94 -26.92 -10.61 -12.89
C ARG A 94 -25.56 -11.04 -12.35
N LEU A 95 -24.50 -10.30 -12.72
CA LEU A 95 -23.16 -10.47 -12.14
C LEU A 95 -23.25 -10.40 -10.60
N GLY A 96 -22.59 -11.34 -9.93
CA GLY A 96 -22.49 -11.38 -8.48
C GLY A 96 -21.10 -11.00 -8.00
N GLU A 97 -20.88 -11.08 -6.70
CA GLU A 97 -19.60 -10.86 -6.05
C GLU A 97 -19.47 -11.84 -4.88
N LEU A 98 -18.24 -12.15 -4.50
CA LEU A 98 -17.99 -12.93 -3.30
C LEU A 98 -18.52 -12.17 -2.06
N PRO A 99 -19.02 -12.89 -1.04
CA PRO A 99 -19.44 -12.26 0.21
C PRO A 99 -18.21 -11.68 0.93
N GLU A 100 -18.42 -10.58 1.65
CA GLU A 100 -17.35 -9.81 2.28
C GLU A 100 -16.33 -9.29 1.25
N GLN A 101 -15.41 -8.41 1.65
CA GLN A 101 -14.31 -8.00 0.77
C GLN A 101 -13.27 -9.12 0.72
N ALA A 102 -13.66 -10.25 0.11
CA ALA A 102 -12.97 -11.52 0.20
C ALA A 102 -11.53 -11.46 -0.33
N LEU A 103 -11.28 -10.69 -1.41
CA LEU A 103 -9.93 -10.52 -1.94
C LEU A 103 -9.10 -9.61 -1.03
N ASP A 104 -9.68 -8.54 -0.47
CA ASP A 104 -8.95 -7.68 0.47
C ASP A 104 -8.57 -8.45 1.74
N GLN A 105 -9.49 -9.26 2.28
CA GLN A 105 -9.23 -10.09 3.45
C GLN A 105 -8.16 -11.16 3.18
N GLN A 106 -8.28 -11.88 2.06
CA GLN A 106 -7.27 -12.87 1.67
C GLN A 106 -5.92 -12.22 1.40
N ALA A 107 -5.88 -11.08 0.70
CA ALA A 107 -4.66 -10.32 0.48
C ALA A 107 -4.02 -9.90 1.81
N GLY A 108 -4.80 -9.43 2.79
CA GLY A 108 -4.31 -9.11 4.12
C GLY A 108 -3.69 -10.30 4.85
N HIS A 109 -4.33 -11.47 4.80
CA HIS A 109 -3.78 -12.70 5.39
C HIS A 109 -2.50 -13.16 4.70
N LEU A 110 -2.45 -13.12 3.37
CA LEU A 110 -1.24 -13.45 2.61
C LEU A 110 -0.11 -12.47 2.91
N LEU A 111 -0.41 -11.17 2.99
CA LEU A 111 0.57 -10.14 3.34
C LEU A 111 1.18 -10.40 4.72
N ALA A 112 0.34 -10.71 5.72
CA ALA A 112 0.80 -11.04 7.06
C ALA A 112 1.69 -12.29 7.07
N ALA A 113 1.32 -13.33 6.32
CA ALA A 113 2.14 -14.54 6.19
C ALA A 113 3.51 -14.24 5.55
N CYS A 114 3.55 -13.42 4.50
CA CYS A 114 4.80 -12.99 3.87
C CYS A 114 5.69 -12.18 4.84
N VAL A 115 5.09 -11.29 5.63
CA VAL A 115 5.83 -10.54 6.67
C VAL A 115 6.45 -11.48 7.69
N PHE A 116 5.67 -12.43 8.21
CA PHE A 116 6.20 -13.38 9.18
C PHE A 116 7.33 -14.23 8.61
N GLU A 117 7.23 -14.66 7.35
CA GLU A 117 8.30 -15.42 6.70
C GLU A 117 9.55 -14.58 6.46
N ALA A 118 9.40 -13.30 6.08
CA ALA A 118 10.53 -12.42 5.84
C ALA A 118 11.25 -11.96 7.12
N LEU A 119 10.62 -12.12 8.30
CA LEU A 119 11.21 -11.83 9.61
C LEU A 119 11.93 -13.04 10.26
N ARG A 120 11.92 -14.21 9.61
CA ARG A 120 12.63 -15.42 10.09
C ARG A 120 14.11 -15.38 9.76
#